data_AF-A0A7W0TEV0-F1
#
_entry.id   AF-A0A7W0TEV0-F1
#
_cell.length_a   1.000
_cell.length_b   1.000
_cell.length_c   1.000
_cell.angle_alpha   90.00
_cell.angle_beta   90.00
_cell.angle_gamma   90.00
#
_symmetry.space_group_name_H-M   'P 1'
#
loop_
_entity.id
_entity.type
_entity.pdbx_description
1 polymer ?
#
loop_
_entity_poly.entity_id
_entity_poly.type
_entity_poly.pdbx_seq_one_letter_code
_entity_poly.pdbx_strand_id
1 'polypeptide(L)' 'MKTQKEQQDEKRLTKLAEVERQVESGSLVVRQMTADERERNPPRPRKPKRS' A
#
# COMPACT_ATOMS: atom_id res chain seq x y z
N MET A 1 23.00 1.37 -17.16
CA MET A 1 21.85 2.32 -17.09
C MET A 1 20.65 1.49 -16.71
N LYS A 2 19.98 1.77 -15.58
CA LYS A 2 18.83 0.97 -15.14
C LYS A 2 17.60 1.32 -15.99
N THR A 3 16.89 0.31 -16.45
CA THR A 3 15.59 0.46 -17.11
C THR A 3 14.57 1.12 -16.18
N GLN A 4 13.51 1.70 -16.75
CA GLN A 4 12.42 2.28 -15.94
C GLN A 4 11.78 1.22 -15.01
N LYS A 5 11.71 -0.02 -15.47
CA LYS A 5 11.18 -1.14 -14.69
C LYS A 5 12.05 -1.43 -13.47
N GLU A 6 13.36 -1.56 -13.65
CA GLU A 6 14.29 -1.80 -12.53
C GLU A 6 14.25 -0.66 -11.51
N GLN A 7 14.16 0.59 -11.98
CA GLN A 7 14.01 1.74 -11.07
C GLN A 7 12.70 1.71 -10.27
N GLN A 8 11.60 1.24 -10.88
CA GLN A 8 10.31 1.09 -10.18
C GLN A 8 10.35 -0.05 -9.16
N ASP A 9 10.96 -1.18 -9.53
CA ASP A 9 11.09 -2.34 -8.66
C ASP A 9 11.97 -2.00 -7.44
N GLU A 10 13.07 -1.25 -7.61
CA GLU A 10 13.90 -0.74 -6.51
C GLU A 10 13.16 0.21 -5.57
N LYS A 11 12.40 1.15 -6.12
CA LYS A 11 11.56 2.06 -5.33
C LYS A 11 10.51 1.29 -4.52
N ARG A 12 9.91 0.26 -5.12
CA ARG A 12 8.95 -0.62 -4.44
C ARG A 12 9.60 -1.33 -3.26
N LEU A 13 10.76 -1.95 -3.46
CA LEU A 13 11.48 -2.66 -2.41
C LEU A 13 11.88 -1.71 -1.26
N THR A 14 12.38 -0.52 -1.59
CA THR A 14 12.74 0.50 -0.61
C THR A 14 11.53 0.91 0.23
N LYS A 15 10.37 1.11 -0.40
CA LYS A 15 9.15 1.49 0.31
C LYS A 15 8.62 0.37 1.19
N LEU A 16 8.70 -0.89 0.74
CA LEU A 16 8.29 -2.04 1.54
C LEU A 16 9.14 -2.16 2.81
N ALA A 17 10.47 -2.05 2.69
CA ALA A 17 11.36 -2.09 3.85
C ALA A 17 11.10 -0.95 4.85
N GLU A 18 10.72 0.24 4.37
CA GLU A 18 10.30 1.35 5.24
C GLU A 18 9.03 1.01 6.03
N VAL A 19 8.01 0.48 5.34
CA VAL A 19 6.74 0.06 5.95
C VAL A 19 6.97 -1.05 6.98
N GLU A 20 7.78 -2.05 6.66
CA GLU A 20 8.14 -3.13 7.59
C GLU A 20 8.76 -2.59 8.87
N ARG A 21 9.73 -1.67 8.77
CA ARG A 21 10.33 -1.00 9.94
C ARG A 21 9.31 -0.19 10.76
N GLN A 22 8.36 0.45 10.09
CA GLN A 22 7.29 1.19 10.78
C GLN A 22 6.36 0.25 11.55
N VAL A 23 6.04 -0.91 10.97
CA VAL A 23 5.25 -1.95 11.65
C VAL A 23 6.01 -2.53 12.83
N GLU A 24 7.29 -2.88 12.66
CA GLU A 24 8.14 -3.44 13.70
C GLU A 24 8.34 -2.46 14.88
N SER A 25 8.57 -1.18 14.59
CA SER A 25 8.68 -0.13 15.62
C SER A 25 7.35 0.23 16.29
N GLY A 26 6.21 -0.25 15.77
CA GLY A 26 4.88 0.10 16.26
C GLY A 26 4.40 1.50 15.86
N SER A 27 5.17 2.23 15.05
CA SER A 27 4.77 3.53 14.51
C SER A 27 3.68 3.42 13.43
N LEU A 28 3.53 2.23 12.82
CA LEU A 28 2.44 1.87 11.94
C LEU A 28 1.74 0.60 12.46
N VAL A 29 0.44 0.67 12.69
CA VAL A 29 -0.36 -0.48 13.15
C VAL A 29 -1.30 -0.93 12.05
N VAL A 30 -1.20 -2.20 11.65
CA VAL A 30 -2.11 -2.81 10.68
C VAL A 30 -3.33 -3.37 11.41
N ARG A 31 -4.39 -2.56 11.51
CA ARG A 31 -5.68 -2.95 12.10
C ARG A 31 -6.62 -3.53 11.06
N GLN A 32 -7.30 -4.61 11.41
CA GLN A 32 -8.42 -5.14 10.62
C GLN A 32 -9.67 -4.27 10.82
N MET A 33 -10.35 -3.96 9.72
CA MET A 33 -11.67 -3.30 9.78
C MET A 33 -12.72 -4.27 10.32
N THR A 34 -13.63 -3.75 11.16
CA THR A 34 -14.86 -4.45 11.57
C THR A 34 -15.89 -4.49 10.43
N ALA A 35 -16.92 -5.32 10.57
CA ALA A 35 -18.03 -5.39 9.61
C ALA A 35 -18.72 -4.01 9.47
N ASP A 36 -19.09 -3.38 10.59
CA ASP A 36 -19.75 -2.08 10.61
C ASP A 36 -18.89 -0.95 10.04
N GLU A 37 -17.56 -0.98 10.27
CA GLU A 37 -16.64 -0.03 9.64
C GLU A 37 -16.55 -0.24 8.13
N ARG A 38 -16.55 -1.50 7.67
CA ARG A 38 -16.50 -1.84 6.24
C ARG A 38 -17.80 -1.50 5.52
N GLU A 39 -18.94 -1.66 6.19
CA GLU A 39 -20.24 -1.24 5.68
C GLU A 39 -20.33 0.28 5.56
N ARG A 40 -19.90 1.02 6.60
CA ARG A 40 -19.84 2.49 6.58
C ARG A 40 -18.82 3.04 5.57
N ASN A 41 -17.78 2.27 5.26
CA ASN A 41 -16.70 2.66 4.36
C ASN A 41 -16.52 1.61 3.25
N PRO A 42 -17.48 1.48 2.33
CA PRO A 42 -17.42 0.47 1.29
C PRO A 42 -16.24 0.75 0.34
N PRO A 43 -15.58 -0.29 -0.18
CA PRO A 43 -14.48 -0.13 -1.12
C PRO A 43 -14.97 0.62 -2.37
N ARG A 44 -14.26 1.68 -2.74
CA ARG A 44 -14.62 2.48 -3.92
C ARG A 44 -14.41 1.65 -5.19
N PRO A 45 -15.37 1.69 -6.15
CA PRO A 45 -15.18 1.00 -7.41
C PRO A 45 -13.96 1.57 -8.14
N ARG A 46 -13.20 0.69 -8.79
CA ARG A 46 -12.08 1.12 -9.62
C ARG A 46 -12.60 1.99 -10.76
N LYS A 47 -12.09 3.21 -10.87
CA LYS A 47 -12.39 4.07 -12.02
C LYS A 47 -11.89 3.39 -13.30
N PRO A 48 -12.65 3.43 -14.40
CA PRO A 48 -12.18 2.91 -15.68
C PRO A 48 -10.90 3.64 -16.07
N LYS A 49 -9.93 2.88 -16.61
CA LYS A 49 -8.69 3.45 -17.12
C LYS A 49 -9.04 4.29 -18.34
N ARG A 50 -8.76 5.60 -18.31
CA ARG A 50 -8.83 6.42 -19.52
C ARG A 50 -7.74 5.89 -20.46
N SER A 51 -8.16 5.23 -21.54
CA SER A 51 -7.31 4.82 -22.67
C SER A 51 -6.88 6.05 -23.46
#